data_AF-A0A6G3WVB8-F1
#
_entry.id   AF-A0A6G3WVB8-F1
#
_cell.length_a   1.000
_cell.length_b   1.000
_cell.length_c   1.000
_cell.angle_alpha   90.00
_cell.angle_beta   90.00
_cell.angle_gamma   90.00
#
_symmetry.space_group_name_H-M   'P 1'
#
loop_
_entity.id
_entity.type
_entity.pdbx_description
1 polymer ?
#
loop_
_entity_poly.entity_id
_entity_poly.type
_entity_poly.pdbx_seq_one_letter_code
_entity_poly.pdbx_strand_id
1 'polypeptide(L)' 'MAIEVRIPTILRTYTDGAKAVEGNGDTLADLFADLESRHAGIRERLIDSANGEQLRRFVNVYLNDEDVRFLDGI' A
#
# COMPACT_ATOMS: atom_id res chain seq x y z
N MET A 1 -13.59 5.60 -5.61
CA MET A 1 -13.74 4.40 -6.46
C MET A 1 -12.99 3.27 -5.77
N ALA A 2 -13.55 2.06 -5.74
CA ALA A 2 -12.85 0.92 -5.16
C ALA A 2 -11.70 0.48 -6.09
N ILE A 3 -10.48 0.54 -5.57
CA ILE A 3 -9.24 0.10 -6.20
C ILE A 3 -8.95 -1.32 -5.68
N GLU A 4 -8.70 -2.28 -6.56
CA GLU A 4 -8.23 -3.61 -6.15
C GLU A 4 -6.74 -3.55 -5.80
N VAL A 5 -6.39 -3.90 -4.56
CA VAL A 5 -5.01 -3.95 -4.08
C VAL A 5 -4.58 -5.40 -3.89
N ARG A 6 -3.53 -5.82 -4.61
CA ARG A 6 -2.99 -7.18 -4.54
C ARG A 6 -1.98 -7.32 -3.43
N ILE A 7 -2.17 -8.32 -2.57
CA ILE A 7 -1.41 -8.48 -1.33
C ILE A 7 -0.41 -9.65 -1.45
N PRO A 8 0.91 -9.39 -1.36
CA PRO A 8 1.91 -10.45 -1.37
C PRO A 8 1.78 -11.31 -0.11
N THR A 9 2.18 -12.59 -0.21
CA THR A 9 1.98 -13.59 0.86
C THR A 9 2.42 -13.11 2.24
N ILE A 10 3.56 -12.40 2.33
CA ILE A 10 4.11 -11.89 3.60
C ILE A 10 3.22 -10.84 4.29
N LEU A 11 2.38 -10.12 3.54
CA LEU A 11 1.47 -9.10 4.07
C LEU A 11 0.06 -9.64 4.32
N ARG A 12 -0.21 -10.90 3.97
CA ARG A 12 -1.55 -11.48 4.15
C ARG A 12 -1.96 -11.68 5.61
N THR A 13 -1.00 -11.66 6.53
CA THR A 13 -1.26 -11.65 7.97
C THR A 13 -2.05 -10.44 8.44
N TYR A 14 -2.05 -9.35 7.67
CA TYR A 14 -2.79 -8.11 7.96
C TYR A 14 -4.18 -8.07 7.30
N THR A 15 -4.45 -8.99 6.38
CA THR A 15 -5.66 -9.00 5.53
C THR A 15 -6.43 -10.32 5.68
N ASP A 16 -6.31 -10.99 6.82
CA ASP A 16 -6.98 -12.26 7.12
C ASP A 16 -6.74 -13.37 6.06
N GLY A 17 -5.55 -13.37 5.45
CA GLY A 17 -5.19 -14.33 4.41
C GLY A 17 -5.63 -13.93 2.99
N ALA A 18 -6.30 -12.79 2.82
CA ALA A 18 -6.79 -12.35 1.51
C ALA A 18 -5.63 -12.04 0.54
N LYS A 19 -5.78 -12.49 -0.71
CA LYS A 19 -4.82 -12.21 -1.80
C LYS A 19 -5.04 -10.85 -2.45
N ALA A 20 -6.24 -10.29 -2.29
CA ALA A 20 -6.65 -8.99 -2.79
C ALA A 20 -7.65 -8.40 -1.82
N VAL A 21 -7.58 -7.09 -1.64
CA VAL A 21 -8.52 -6.30 -0.84
C VAL A 21 -8.93 -5.08 -1.64
N GLU A 22 -10.12 -4.57 -1.40
CA GLU A 22 -10.52 -3.28 -1.96
C GLU A 22 -9.83 -2.15 -1.20
N GLY A 23 -9.67 -0.98 -1.80
CA GLY A 23 -9.28 0.25 -1.12
C GLY A 23 -9.75 1.50 -1.85
N ASN A 24 -9.72 2.63 -1.16
CA ASN A 24 -10.19 3.91 -1.68
C ASN A 24 -9.17 5.01 -1.39
N GLY A 25 -9.01 5.92 -2.33
CA GLY A 25 -8.14 7.10 -2.20
C GLY A 25 -7.97 7.79 -3.54
N ASP A 26 -7.76 9.10 -3.52
CA ASP A 26 -7.45 9.88 -4.71
C ASP A 26 -5.92 9.93 -4.95
N THR A 27 -5.13 9.69 -3.90
CA THR A 27 -3.67 9.54 -3.93
C THR A 27 -3.22 8.20 -3.35
N LEU A 28 -1.94 7.83 -3.57
CA LEU A 28 -1.34 6.66 -2.91
C LEU A 28 -1.30 6.80 -1.39
N ALA A 29 -1.06 8.02 -0.88
CA ALA A 29 -1.08 8.30 0.55
C ALA A 29 -2.47 8.01 1.15
N ASP A 30 -3.53 8.47 0.47
CA ASP A 30 -4.92 8.21 0.89
C ASP A 30 -5.24 6.71 0.84
N LEU A 31 -4.83 6.02 -0.22
CA LEU A 31 -5.02 4.57 -0.35
C LEU A 31 -4.33 3.80 0.78
N PHE A 32 -3.11 4.17 1.15
CA PHE A 32 -2.41 3.54 2.27
C PHE A 32 -3.03 3.86 3.62
N ALA A 33 -3.57 5.07 3.80
CA ALA A 33 -4.31 5.42 5.01
C ALA A 33 -5.63 4.63 5.14
N ASP A 34 -6.35 4.47 4.03
CA ASP A 34 -7.57 3.64 3.98
C ASP A 34 -7.26 2.17 4.27
N LEU A 35 -6.20 1.61 3.66
CA LEU A 35 -5.75 0.26 3.95
C LEU A 35 -5.35 0.09 5.42
N GLU A 36 -4.64 1.05 6.02
CA GLU A 36 -4.30 1.02 7.45
C GLU A 36 -5.53 1.00 8.35
N SER A 37 -6.56 1.79 8.01
CA SER A 37 -7.80 1.84 8.80
C SER A 37 -8.55 0.52 8.84
N ARG A 38 -8.41 -0.31 7.80
CA ARG A 38 -9.09 -1.61 7.65
C ARG A 38 -8.18 -2.80 7.98
N HIS A 39 -6.86 -2.62 7.87
CA HIS A 39 -5.83 -3.64 8.00
C HIS A 39 -4.65 -3.10 8.83
N ALA A 40 -4.90 -2.83 10.12
CA ALA A 40 -3.95 -2.16 11.00
C ALA A 40 -2.55 -2.81 11.01
N GLY A 41 -1.51 -1.99 10.87
CA GLY A 41 -0.10 -2.36 10.80
C GLY A 41 0.42 -2.65 9.38
N ILE A 42 -0.44 -2.66 8.35
CA ILE A 42 0.01 -2.89 6.98
C ILE A 42 0.83 -1.71 6.45
N ARG A 43 0.47 -0.47 6.80
CA ARG A 43 1.16 0.75 6.33
C ARG A 43 2.59 0.79 6.82
N GLU A 44 2.85 0.35 8.05
CA GLU A 44 4.20 0.28 8.60
C GLU A 44 5.11 -0.68 7.83
N ARG A 45 4.56 -1.65 7.09
CA ARG A 45 5.34 -2.55 6.24
C ARG A 45 5.61 -1.99 4.85
N LEU A 46 4.88 -0.96 4.43
CA LEU A 46 4.99 -0.35 3.11
C LEU A 46 5.80 0.95 3.16
N ILE A 47 5.55 1.78 4.17
CA ILE A 47 6.09 3.13 4.31
C ILE A 47 7.14 3.18 5.42
N ASP A 48 8.19 3.96 5.19
CA ASP A 48 9.16 4.31 6.20
C ASP A 48 8.80 5.65 6.85
N SER A 49 8.12 5.57 8.00
CA SER A 49 7.72 6.74 8.79
C SER A 49 8.93 7.50 9.37
N ALA A 50 10.12 6.89 9.44
CA ALA A 50 11.32 7.56 9.94
C ALA A 50 12.01 8.41 8.86
N ASN A 51 11.75 8.14 7.57
CA ASN A 51 12.42 8.76 6.43
C ASN A 51 11.47 9.57 5.52
N GLY A 52 10.42 10.17 6.08
CA GLY A 52 9.59 11.16 5.38
C GLY A 52 8.46 10.56 4.52
N GLU A 53 7.73 9.58 5.05
CA GLU A 53 6.56 8.96 4.41
C GLU A 53 6.82 8.34 3.02
N GLN A 54 8.06 7.90 2.78
CA GLN A 54 8.44 7.24 1.53
C GLN A 54 8.23 5.72 1.58
N LEU A 55 8.09 5.08 0.41
CA LEU A 55 8.14 3.62 0.33
C LEU A 55 9.44 3.09 0.90
N ARG A 56 9.34 2.03 1.70
CA ARG A 56 10.51 1.27 2.15
C ARG A 56 11.32 0.79 0.94
N ARG A 57 12.66 0.82 1.07
CA ARG A 57 13.61 0.45 0.01
C ARG A 57 13.34 -0.92 -0.65
N PHE A 58 12.80 -1.88 0.10
CA PHE A 58 12.55 -3.25 -0.37
C PHE A 58 11.09 -3.51 -0.76
N VAL A 59 10.25 -2.48 -0.78
CA VAL A 59 8.85 -2.58 -1.19
C VAL A 59 8.69 -1.92 -2.55
N ASN A 60 8.08 -2.62 -3.50
CA ASN A 60 7.73 -2.06 -4.80
C ASN A 60 6.21 -2.03 -4.90
N VAL A 61 5.68 -0.89 -5.31
CA VAL A 61 4.24 -0.69 -5.53
C VAL A 61 4.06 -0.30 -6.98
N TYR A 62 3.08 -0.92 -7.61
CA TYR A 62 2.75 -0.69 -9.01
C TYR A 62 1.30 -0.26 -9.12
N LEU A 63 1.04 0.78 -9.91
CA LEU A 63 -0.29 1.21 -10.30
C LEU A 63 -0.45 0.88 -11.78
N ASN A 64 -1.34 -0.05 -12.12
CA ASN A 64 -1.56 -0.48 -13.52
C ASN A 64 -0.25 -0.86 -14.25
N ASP A 65 0.59 -1.66 -13.61
CA ASP A 65 1.91 -2.12 -14.08
C ASP A 65 3.02 -1.04 -14.17
N GLU A 66 2.74 0.20 -13.75
CA GLU A 66 3.73 1.26 -13.65
C GLU A 66 4.26 1.40 -12.21
N ASP A 67 5.58 1.44 -12.03
CA ASP A 67 6.20 1.64 -10.70
C ASP A 67 5.97 3.08 -10.24
N VAL A 68 5.33 3.20 -9.08
CA VAL A 68 4.89 4.49 -8.51
C VAL A 68 6.05 5.42 -8.15
N ARG A 69 7.29 4.91 -8.04
CA ARG A 69 8.47 5.76 -7.84
C ARG A 69 8.76 6.68 -9.02
N PHE A 70 8.26 6.34 -10.20
CA PHE A 70 8.40 7.16 -11.40
C PHE A 70 7.16 8.04 -11.65
N LEU A 71 6.10 7.84 -10.86
CA LEU A 71 4.85 8.60 -10.90
C LEU A 71 4.84 9.60 -9.73
N ASP A 72 5.55 10.72 -9.86
CA ASP A 72 5.53 11.91 -8.97
C ASP A 72 5.27 11.71 -7.45
N GLY A 73 5.80 10.62 -6.86
CA GLY A 73 5.85 10.40 -5.42
C GLY A 73 4.52 10.08 -4.71
N ILE A 74 4.65 9.59 -3.47
CA ILE A 74 3.55 9.44 -2.49
C ILE A 74 3.42 10.74 -1.70
#